data_AF-A0A931MTY0-F1
#
_entry.id   AF-A0A931MTY0-F1
#
_cell.length_a   1.000
_cell.length_b   1.000
_cell.length_c   1.000
_cell.angle_alpha   90.00
_cell.angle_beta   90.00
_cell.angle_gamma   90.00
#
_symmetry.space_group_name_H-M   'P 1'
#
loop_
_entity.id
_entity.type
_entity.pdbx_description
1 polymer ?
#
loop_
_entity_poly.entity_id
_entity_poly.type
_entity_poly.pdbx_seq_one_letter_code
_entity_poly.pdbx_strand_id
1 'polypeptide(L)'
;MSRSYKVIKRIYNFYLEHFLILLFTAGIIGIMLVLQFFFSDLDKDFWISLIPNFIADMIGILITSYIIAVLLQRSEEKKAKEKAYKLTGNRYKGLISTIGSNFVHVNTGKPYGSKHINPEQEMKSQIKDVVDNIETYIPHENFIQYKKINILFIDGTEKTIDYQRFCKQAKNEIEPIFEQFINRYIGFLPDDLRESLLNVEILISKILVTSSIDFNLGHNIVVNYEEHIAHHKELGKELLFLISYFDECKD
;
A
#
# COMPACT_ATOMS: atom_id res chain seq x y z
N MET A 1 27.81 2.14 -11.46
CA MET A 1 28.19 1.81 -10.07
C MET A 1 27.35 0.61 -9.64
N SER A 2 27.94 -0.59 -9.54
CA SER A 2 27.19 -1.86 -9.65
C SER A 2 26.34 -2.17 -8.42
N ARG A 3 25.20 -2.85 -8.66
CA ARG A 3 24.27 -3.37 -7.64
C ARG A 3 25.00 -4.15 -6.53
N SER A 4 26.08 -4.85 -6.87
CA SER A 4 26.89 -5.64 -5.94
C SER A 4 27.59 -4.79 -4.87
N TYR A 5 28.03 -3.57 -5.20
CA TYR A 5 28.68 -2.68 -4.22
C TYR A 5 27.71 -2.22 -3.14
N LYS A 6 26.43 -1.97 -3.51
CA LYS A 6 25.39 -1.58 -2.54
C LYS A 6 25.04 -2.72 -1.59
N VAL A 7 25.01 -3.96 -2.08
CA VAL A 7 24.72 -5.15 -1.24
C VAL A 7 25.86 -5.43 -0.27
N ILE A 8 27.11 -5.40 -0.74
CA ILE A 8 28.29 -5.60 0.12
C ILE A 8 28.39 -4.51 1.20
N LYS A 9 28.11 -3.26 0.84
CA LYS A 9 28.10 -2.15 1.82
C LYS A 9 27.01 -2.30 2.88
N ARG A 10 25.82 -2.79 2.50
CA ARG A 10 24.71 -3.02 3.44
C ARG A 10 25.02 -4.18 4.40
N ILE A 11 25.62 -5.27 3.89
CA ILE A 11 26.07 -6.41 4.71
C ILE A 11 27.20 -5.98 5.66
N TYR A 12 28.18 -5.22 5.16
CA TYR A 12 29.28 -4.73 5.99
C TYR A 12 28.79 -3.80 7.12
N ASN A 13 27.87 -2.88 6.83
CA ASN A 13 27.28 -2.02 7.84
C ASN A 13 26.53 -2.83 8.91
N PHE A 14 25.78 -3.84 8.51
CA PHE A 14 25.07 -4.73 9.44
C PHE A 14 26.04 -5.47 10.38
N TYR A 15 27.13 -6.05 9.86
CA TYR A 15 28.14 -6.71 10.68
C TYR A 15 28.90 -5.73 11.58
N LEU A 16 29.14 -4.50 11.12
CA LEU A 16 29.83 -3.48 11.90
C LEU A 16 28.96 -3.02 13.07
N GLU A 17 27.66 -2.82 12.86
CA GLU A 17 26.70 -2.52 13.92
C GLU A 17 26.66 -3.64 14.98
N HIS A 18 26.55 -4.90 14.56
CA HIS A 18 26.58 -6.04 15.48
C HIS A 18 27.92 -6.20 16.21
N PHE A 19 29.04 -5.95 15.54
CA PHE A 19 30.36 -5.99 16.15
C PHE A 19 30.54 -4.86 17.18
N LEU A 20 30.02 -3.66 16.92
CA LEU A 20 30.00 -2.55 17.88
C LEU A 20 29.20 -2.89 19.14
N ILE A 21 28.01 -3.48 18.97
CA ILE A 21 27.18 -3.93 20.10
C ILE A 21 27.92 -4.99 20.92
N LEU A 22 28.58 -5.95 20.26
CA LEU A 22 29.36 -7.01 20.93
C LEU A 22 30.56 -6.44 21.68
N LEU A 23 31.31 -5.53 21.06
CA LEU A 23 32.45 -4.85 21.68
C LEU A 23 32.00 -4.04 22.91
N PHE A 24 30.89 -3.32 22.80
CA PHE A 24 30.32 -2.54 23.90
C PHE A 24 29.89 -3.46 25.06
N THR A 25 29.21 -4.56 24.75
CA THR A 25 28.78 -5.56 25.74
C THR A 25 29.98 -6.22 26.42
N ALA A 26 30.99 -6.63 25.67
CA ALA A 26 32.22 -7.19 26.19
C ALA A 26 33.01 -6.18 27.04
N GLY A 27 33.03 -4.90 26.63
CA GLY A 27 33.63 -3.81 27.38
C GLY A 27 32.96 -3.61 28.74
N ILE A 28 31.63 -3.60 28.79
CA ILE A 28 30.86 -3.52 30.03
C ILE A 28 31.13 -4.72 30.94
N ILE A 29 31.10 -5.94 30.39
CA ILE A 29 31.43 -7.16 31.16
C ILE A 29 32.87 -7.07 31.71
N GLY A 30 33.81 -6.58 30.91
CA GLY A 30 35.19 -6.35 31.34
C GLY A 30 35.29 -5.34 32.48
N ILE A 31 34.59 -4.20 32.39
CA ILE A 31 34.53 -3.18 33.46
C ILE A 31 33.94 -3.79 34.74
N MET A 32 32.86 -4.57 34.63
CA MET A 32 32.23 -5.28 35.75
C MET A 32 33.21 -6.25 36.43
N LEU A 33 33.93 -7.06 35.65
CA LEU A 33 34.93 -7.99 36.16
C LEU A 33 36.12 -7.28 36.83
N VAL A 34 36.59 -6.17 36.25
CA VAL A 34 37.67 -5.36 36.83
C VAL A 34 37.22 -4.72 38.14
N LEU A 35 36.02 -4.15 38.20
CA LEU A 35 35.44 -3.64 39.44
C LEU A 35 35.31 -4.75 40.48
N GLN A 36 34.88 -5.95 40.09
CA GLN A 36 34.78 -7.10 40.99
C GLN A 36 36.13 -7.54 41.53
N PHE A 37 37.18 -7.49 40.72
CA PHE A 37 38.52 -7.84 41.14
C PHE A 37 39.11 -6.81 42.13
N PHE A 38 39.04 -5.51 41.82
CA PHE A 38 39.60 -4.45 42.66
C PHE A 38 38.83 -4.21 43.95
N PHE A 39 37.53 -4.50 43.96
CA PHE A 39 36.65 -4.32 45.11
C PHE A 39 36.17 -5.65 45.72
N SER A 40 36.97 -6.70 45.58
CA SER A 40 36.65 -8.06 46.08
C SER A 40 36.50 -8.14 47.61
N ASP A 41 37.04 -7.17 48.36
CA ASP A 41 36.88 -7.02 49.81
C ASP A 41 35.62 -6.23 50.23
N LEU A 42 34.78 -5.75 49.28
CA LEU A 42 33.52 -5.09 49.60
C LEU A 42 32.44 -6.08 50.05
N ASP A 43 31.62 -5.63 51.00
CA ASP A 43 30.56 -6.41 51.64
C ASP A 43 29.55 -7.00 50.63
N LYS A 44 28.98 -8.18 50.94
CA LYS A 44 27.97 -8.82 50.09
C LYS A 44 26.79 -7.90 49.76
N ASP A 45 26.46 -7.00 50.68
CA ASP A 45 25.39 -6.03 50.54
C ASP A 45 25.66 -4.98 49.43
N PHE A 46 26.92 -4.68 49.15
CA PHE A 46 27.30 -3.83 48.02
C PHE A 46 26.99 -4.50 46.67
N TRP A 47 27.34 -5.78 46.53
CA TRP A 47 27.07 -6.54 45.30
C TRP A 47 25.57 -6.79 45.06
N ILE A 48 24.81 -7.02 46.14
CA ILE A 48 23.35 -7.20 46.08
C ILE A 48 22.63 -5.92 45.65
N SER A 49 23.19 -4.73 45.92
CA SER A 49 22.62 -3.46 45.47
C SER A 49 23.10 -3.04 44.07
N LEU A 50 24.35 -3.35 43.70
CA LEU A 50 24.92 -2.96 42.41
C LEU A 50 24.35 -3.76 41.23
N ILE A 51 24.18 -5.09 41.38
CA ILE A 51 23.71 -5.96 40.29
C ILE A 51 22.29 -5.61 39.84
N PRO A 52 21.28 -5.46 40.72
CA PRO A 52 19.92 -5.09 40.31
C PRO A 52 19.85 -3.70 39.66
N ASN A 53 20.59 -2.72 40.18
CA ASN A 53 20.66 -1.38 39.58
C ASN A 53 21.25 -1.43 38.17
N PHE A 54 22.33 -2.18 37.99
CA PHE A 54 22.94 -2.35 36.68
C PHE A 54 22.04 -3.08 35.68
N ILE A 55 21.34 -4.14 36.12
CA ILE A 55 20.35 -4.84 35.30
C ILE A 55 19.20 -3.89 34.93
N ALA A 56 18.72 -3.09 35.88
CA ALA A 56 17.66 -2.10 35.64
C ALA A 56 18.10 -1.06 34.59
N ASP A 57 19.33 -0.55 34.69
CA ASP A 57 19.90 0.38 33.71
C ASP A 57 20.06 -0.26 32.33
N MET A 58 20.55 -1.51 32.25
CA MET A 58 20.63 -2.26 30.99
C MET A 58 19.26 -2.44 30.33
N ILE A 59 18.26 -2.85 31.10
CA ILE A 59 16.87 -2.99 30.63
C ILE A 59 16.34 -1.63 30.17
N GLY A 60 16.61 -0.57 30.93
CA GLY A 60 16.21 0.80 30.61
C GLY A 60 16.80 1.28 29.28
N ILE A 61 18.08 1.03 29.04
CA ILE A 61 18.75 1.35 27.77
C ILE A 61 18.13 0.56 26.61
N LEU A 62 17.87 -0.74 26.79
CA LEU A 62 17.26 -1.57 25.74
C LEU A 62 15.85 -1.08 25.37
N ILE A 63 15.01 -0.80 26.38
CA ILE A 63 13.65 -0.28 26.16
C ILE A 63 13.71 1.08 25.46
N THR A 64 14.57 1.99 25.94
CA THR A 64 14.72 3.33 25.36
C THR A 64 15.22 3.27 23.92
N SER A 65 16.21 2.45 23.64
CA SER A 65 16.74 2.22 22.28
C SER A 65 15.66 1.69 21.35
N TYR A 66 14.86 0.72 21.80
CA TYR A 66 13.75 0.19 21.02
C TYR A 66 12.69 1.26 20.72
N ILE A 67 12.29 2.06 21.72
CA ILE A 67 11.34 3.16 21.53
C ILE A 67 11.89 4.18 20.52
N ILE A 68 13.15 4.58 20.65
CA ILE A 68 13.80 5.51 19.72
C ILE A 68 13.79 4.94 18.30
N ALA A 69 14.14 3.66 18.13
CA ALA A 69 14.15 3.00 16.82
C ALA A 69 12.75 3.01 16.18
N VAL A 70 11.71 2.67 16.93
CA VAL A 70 10.31 2.69 16.46
C VAL A 70 9.87 4.11 16.09
N LEU A 71 10.24 5.12 16.89
CA LEU A 71 9.91 6.52 16.61
C LEU A 71 10.66 7.04 15.37
N LEU A 72 11.94 6.67 15.22
CA LEU A 72 12.75 7.03 14.06
C LEU A 72 12.15 6.42 12.79
N GLN A 73 11.83 5.12 12.82
CA GLN A 73 11.20 4.42 11.70
C GLN A 73 9.89 5.09 11.27
N ARG A 74 8.98 5.35 12.23
CA ARG A 74 7.71 6.04 11.93
C ARG A 74 7.92 7.45 11.36
N SER A 75 8.92 8.17 11.85
CA SER A 75 9.28 9.50 11.33
C SER A 75 9.81 9.43 9.90
N GLU A 76 10.64 8.44 9.58
CA GLU A 76 11.16 8.21 8.23
C GLU A 76 10.05 7.81 7.25
N GLU A 77 9.17 6.88 7.65
CA GLU A 77 7.99 6.48 6.87
C GLU A 77 7.09 7.69 6.57
N LYS A 78 6.76 8.50 7.58
CA LYS A 78 5.96 9.72 7.42
C LYS A 78 6.62 10.70 6.46
N LYS A 79 7.93 10.95 6.61
CA LYS A 79 8.68 11.85 5.71
C LYS A 79 8.72 11.34 4.27
N ALA A 80 8.88 10.04 4.07
CA ALA A 80 8.85 9.43 2.74
C ALA A 80 7.48 9.62 2.08
N LYS A 81 6.40 9.37 2.84
CA LYS A 81 5.02 9.56 2.40
C LYS A 81 4.70 11.02 2.06
N GLU A 82 5.08 11.97 2.92
CA GLU A 82 4.92 13.41 2.65
C GLU A 82 5.69 13.85 1.40
N LYS A 83 6.92 13.35 1.22
CA LYS A 83 7.73 13.65 0.03
C LYS A 83 7.06 13.11 -1.23
N ALA A 84 6.55 11.88 -1.19
CA ALA A 84 5.82 11.29 -2.29
C ALA A 84 4.54 12.07 -2.60
N TYR A 85 3.79 12.49 -1.57
CA TYR A 85 2.60 13.33 -1.72
C TYR A 85 2.92 14.66 -2.41
N LYS A 86 3.97 15.36 -1.97
CA LYS A 86 4.40 16.63 -2.57
C LYS A 86 4.77 16.48 -4.05
N LEU A 87 5.35 15.35 -4.45
CA LEU A 87 5.78 15.09 -5.82
C LEU A 87 4.66 14.59 -6.73
N THR A 88 3.74 13.80 -6.18
CA THR A 88 2.78 13.00 -6.98
C THR A 88 1.32 13.30 -6.69
N GLY A 89 0.99 13.98 -5.60
CA GLY A 89 -0.36 14.04 -5.02
C GLY A 89 -1.47 14.37 -6.01
N ASN A 90 -1.31 15.40 -6.83
CA ASN A 90 -2.31 15.77 -7.85
C ASN A 90 -2.46 14.72 -8.95
N ARG A 91 -1.35 14.14 -9.42
CA ARG A 91 -1.35 13.11 -10.47
C ARG A 91 -1.90 11.79 -9.94
N TYR A 92 -1.52 11.44 -8.72
CA TYR A 92 -2.03 10.30 -7.97
C TYR A 92 -3.54 10.41 -7.79
N LYS A 93 -4.04 11.55 -7.29
CA LYS A 93 -5.48 11.76 -7.11
C LYS A 93 -6.25 11.63 -8.43
N GLY A 94 -5.71 12.16 -9.53
CA GLY A 94 -6.28 11.96 -10.86
C GLY A 94 -6.37 10.48 -11.25
N LEU A 95 -5.26 9.74 -11.13
CA LEU A 95 -5.21 8.31 -11.43
C LEU A 95 -6.22 7.50 -10.60
N ILE A 96 -6.20 7.67 -9.28
CA ILE A 96 -7.10 6.95 -8.38
C ILE A 96 -8.56 7.33 -8.62
N SER A 97 -8.84 8.60 -8.93
CA SER A 97 -10.20 9.04 -9.29
C SER A 97 -10.70 8.39 -10.57
N THR A 98 -9.87 8.30 -11.62
CA THR A 98 -10.23 7.65 -12.89
C THR A 98 -10.46 6.16 -12.71
N ILE A 99 -9.58 5.47 -11.97
CA ILE A 99 -9.75 4.05 -11.69
C ILE A 99 -11.00 3.82 -10.83
N GLY A 100 -11.18 4.61 -9.77
CA GLY A 100 -12.31 4.51 -8.85
C GLY A 100 -13.65 4.75 -9.55
N SER A 101 -13.76 5.78 -10.40
CA SER A 101 -14.97 6.02 -11.18
C SER A 101 -15.27 4.85 -12.11
N ASN A 102 -14.26 4.35 -12.83
CA ASN A 102 -14.43 3.22 -13.74
C ASN A 102 -14.83 1.95 -12.99
N PHE A 103 -14.24 1.68 -11.83
CA PHE A 103 -14.65 0.58 -10.97
C PHE A 103 -16.12 0.69 -10.56
N VAL A 104 -16.57 1.85 -10.10
CA VAL A 104 -17.98 2.07 -9.75
C VAL A 104 -18.89 1.85 -10.96
N HIS A 105 -18.53 2.38 -12.14
CA HIS A 105 -19.32 2.22 -13.36
C HIS A 105 -19.43 0.75 -13.80
N VAL A 106 -18.32 0.00 -13.79
CA VAL A 106 -18.29 -1.43 -14.14
C VAL A 106 -19.25 -2.21 -13.23
N ASN A 107 -19.16 -1.97 -11.92
CA ASN A 107 -19.90 -2.77 -10.94
C ASN A 107 -21.37 -2.35 -10.82
N THR A 108 -21.66 -1.05 -10.78
CA THR A 108 -23.03 -0.57 -10.51
C THR A 108 -23.84 -0.32 -11.79
N GLY A 109 -23.19 -0.04 -12.92
CA GLY A 109 -23.83 0.42 -14.15
C GLY A 109 -24.45 1.83 -14.05
N LYS A 110 -24.17 2.56 -12.97
CA LYS A 110 -24.70 3.90 -12.71
C LYS A 110 -23.63 4.97 -12.96
N PRO A 111 -24.04 6.21 -13.31
CA PRO A 111 -23.10 7.30 -13.42
C PRO A 111 -22.54 7.70 -12.04
N TYR A 112 -21.25 8.01 -12.00
CA TYR A 112 -20.54 8.55 -10.85
C TYR A 112 -20.46 10.08 -10.96
N GLY A 113 -20.62 10.79 -9.84
CA GLY A 113 -20.25 12.21 -9.71
C GLY A 113 -21.31 13.24 -10.13
N SER A 114 -22.52 13.21 -9.55
CA SER A 114 -23.55 14.19 -9.93
C SER A 114 -23.91 15.29 -8.93
N LYS A 115 -23.71 15.19 -7.60
CA LYS A 115 -24.37 16.17 -6.68
C LYS A 115 -23.71 16.50 -5.33
N HIS A 116 -22.51 16.02 -5.01
CA HIS A 116 -21.98 16.15 -3.63
C HIS A 116 -20.79 17.09 -3.44
N ILE A 117 -20.74 17.68 -2.23
CA ILE A 117 -19.74 18.66 -1.77
C ILE A 117 -18.35 18.02 -1.61
N ASN A 118 -18.25 16.69 -1.49
CA ASN A 118 -16.98 15.96 -1.34
C ASN A 118 -16.91 14.71 -2.24
N PRO A 119 -16.39 14.83 -3.47
CA PRO A 119 -16.29 13.72 -4.43
C PRO A 119 -15.49 12.52 -3.92
N GLU A 120 -14.47 12.78 -3.09
CA GLU A 120 -13.56 11.74 -2.60
C GLU A 120 -14.24 10.84 -1.56
N GLN A 121 -15.02 11.42 -0.65
CA GLN A 121 -15.83 10.66 0.31
C GLN A 121 -16.97 9.92 -0.39
N GLU A 122 -17.59 10.52 -1.40
CA GLU A 122 -18.61 9.85 -2.22
C GLU A 122 -18.04 8.60 -2.90
N MET A 123 -16.88 8.72 -3.56
CA MET A 123 -16.19 7.59 -4.19
C MET A 123 -15.87 6.50 -3.18
N LYS A 124 -15.32 6.87 -2.02
CA LYS A 124 -14.99 5.92 -0.94
C LYS A 124 -16.24 5.17 -0.46
N SER A 125 -17.36 5.87 -0.29
CA SER A 125 -18.63 5.26 0.12
C SER A 125 -19.18 4.31 -0.94
N GLN A 126 -19.15 4.69 -2.21
CA GLN A 126 -19.66 3.86 -3.31
C GLN A 126 -18.80 2.62 -3.54
N ILE A 127 -17.47 2.75 -3.49
CA ILE A 127 -16.57 1.60 -3.59
C ILE A 127 -16.79 0.65 -2.41
N LYS A 128 -16.94 1.18 -1.19
CA LYS A 128 -17.22 0.36 -0.02
C LYS A 128 -18.54 -0.41 -0.16
N ASP A 129 -19.60 0.26 -0.58
CA ASP A 129 -20.89 -0.39 -0.84
C ASP A 129 -20.79 -1.49 -1.91
N VAL A 130 -20.03 -1.26 -2.98
CA VAL A 130 -19.75 -2.28 -4.00
C VAL A 130 -19.00 -3.47 -3.41
N VAL A 131 -17.98 -3.25 -2.58
CA VAL A 131 -17.20 -4.33 -1.95
C VAL A 131 -18.06 -5.16 -1.00
N ASP A 132 -18.86 -4.49 -0.17
CA ASP A 132 -19.70 -5.12 0.84
C ASP A 132 -20.87 -5.89 0.20
N ASN A 133 -21.36 -5.44 -0.96
CA ASN A 133 -22.55 -5.97 -1.64
C ASN A 133 -22.29 -6.48 -3.07
N ILE A 134 -21.07 -6.92 -3.40
CA ILE A 134 -20.66 -7.22 -4.78
C ILE A 134 -21.53 -8.28 -5.48
N GLU A 135 -22.00 -9.29 -4.75
CA GLU A 135 -22.86 -10.36 -5.27
C GLU A 135 -24.24 -9.84 -5.71
N THR A 136 -24.67 -8.71 -5.14
CA THR A 136 -25.88 -7.99 -5.58
C THR A 136 -25.63 -7.27 -6.90
N TYR A 137 -24.42 -6.75 -7.09
CA TYR A 137 -24.03 -5.98 -8.28
C TYR A 137 -23.64 -6.85 -9.48
N ILE A 138 -23.14 -8.05 -9.20
CA ILE A 138 -22.70 -9.06 -10.16
C ILE A 138 -23.41 -10.38 -9.77
N PRO A 139 -24.69 -10.57 -10.15
CA PRO A 139 -25.41 -11.79 -9.83
C PRO A 139 -24.87 -12.97 -10.65
N HIS A 140 -24.80 -14.15 -10.01
CA HIS A 140 -24.28 -15.39 -10.60
C HIS A 140 -24.95 -15.74 -11.95
N GLU A 141 -26.23 -15.44 -12.11
CA GLU A 141 -27.02 -15.79 -13.29
C GLU A 141 -26.65 -14.96 -14.54
N ASN A 142 -26.07 -13.77 -14.38
CA ASN A 142 -25.87 -12.80 -15.47
C ASN A 142 -24.47 -12.15 -15.50
N PHE A 143 -23.47 -12.73 -14.83
CA PHE A 143 -22.17 -12.05 -14.63
C PHE A 143 -21.36 -11.79 -15.93
N ILE A 144 -21.65 -12.51 -17.03
CA ILE A 144 -21.03 -12.30 -18.36
C ILE A 144 -21.99 -11.58 -19.34
N GLN A 145 -23.29 -11.54 -19.04
CA GLN A 145 -24.28 -11.04 -20.00
C GLN A 145 -24.33 -9.51 -20.03
N TYR A 146 -24.24 -8.98 -21.26
CA TYR A 146 -24.48 -7.61 -21.75
C TYR A 146 -25.14 -6.63 -20.75
N LYS A 147 -24.41 -6.22 -19.73
CA LYS A 147 -24.84 -5.15 -18.83
C LYS A 147 -24.77 -3.84 -19.60
N LYS A 148 -25.86 -3.09 -19.59
CA LYS A 148 -25.86 -1.72 -20.10
C LYS A 148 -25.31 -0.80 -19.01
N ILE A 149 -24.23 -0.09 -19.29
CA ILE A 149 -23.63 0.88 -18.38
C ILE A 149 -24.12 2.26 -18.78
N ASN A 150 -24.71 2.99 -17.83
CA ASN A 150 -25.08 4.38 -18.03
C ASN A 150 -23.94 5.28 -17.57
N ILE A 151 -23.43 6.10 -18.48
CA ILE A 151 -22.35 7.05 -18.23
C ILE A 151 -22.93 8.45 -18.38
N LEU A 152 -22.63 9.31 -17.42
CA LEU A 152 -22.95 10.74 -17.48
C LEU A 152 -21.76 11.46 -18.08
N PHE A 153 -21.98 12.15 -19.20
CA PHE A 153 -20.96 12.98 -19.84
C PHE A 153 -20.91 14.37 -19.17
N ILE A 154 -19.82 15.10 -19.42
CA ILE A 154 -19.60 16.45 -18.89
C ILE A 154 -20.70 17.45 -19.33
N ASP A 155 -21.34 17.19 -20.47
CA ASP A 155 -22.47 17.96 -20.98
C ASP A 155 -23.81 17.62 -20.31
N GLY A 156 -23.81 16.73 -19.30
CA GLY A 156 -25.00 16.26 -18.60
C GLY A 156 -25.80 15.22 -19.37
N THR A 157 -25.34 14.76 -20.54
CA THR A 157 -26.02 13.72 -21.30
C THR A 157 -25.70 12.34 -20.74
N GLU A 158 -26.73 11.52 -20.53
CA GLU A 158 -26.56 10.11 -20.22
C GLU A 158 -26.48 9.32 -21.53
N LYS A 159 -25.41 8.53 -21.71
CA LYS A 159 -25.37 7.51 -22.78
C LYS A 159 -25.24 6.14 -22.18
N THR A 160 -25.99 5.23 -22.76
CA THR A 160 -25.90 3.82 -22.45
C THR A 160 -24.88 3.15 -23.37
N ILE A 161 -23.85 2.56 -22.79
CA ILE A 161 -22.81 1.82 -23.52
C ILE A 161 -22.87 0.35 -23.10
N ASP A 162 -22.55 -0.54 -24.04
CA ASP A 162 -22.38 -1.96 -23.76
C ASP A 162 -21.20 -2.20 -22.80
N TYR A 163 -21.37 -3.10 -21.84
CA TYR A 163 -20.35 -3.45 -20.84
C TYR A 163 -18.98 -3.73 -21.44
N GLN A 164 -18.91 -4.53 -22.51
CA GLN A 164 -17.65 -4.94 -23.11
C GLN A 164 -16.95 -3.75 -23.77
N ARG A 165 -17.74 -2.91 -24.46
CA ARG A 165 -17.22 -1.67 -25.07
C ARG A 165 -16.73 -0.70 -24.00
N PHE A 166 -17.42 -0.59 -22.88
CA PHE A 166 -16.98 0.24 -21.76
C PHE A 166 -15.69 -0.29 -21.14
N CYS A 167 -15.59 -1.60 -20.87
CA CYS A 167 -14.38 -2.19 -20.30
C CYS A 167 -13.16 -1.94 -21.20
N LYS A 168 -13.32 -2.10 -22.52
CA LYS A 168 -12.27 -1.78 -23.49
C LYS A 168 -11.89 -0.29 -23.48
N GLN A 169 -12.86 0.61 -23.41
CA GLN A 169 -12.61 2.04 -23.32
C GLN A 169 -11.88 2.40 -22.01
N ALA A 170 -12.36 1.89 -20.87
CA ALA A 170 -11.77 2.12 -19.57
C ALA A 170 -10.32 1.60 -19.50
N LYS A 171 -10.05 0.43 -20.09
CA LYS A 171 -8.69 -0.13 -20.19
C LYS A 171 -7.77 0.79 -21.00
N ASN A 172 -8.19 1.18 -22.20
CA ASN A 172 -7.42 2.09 -23.06
C ASN A 172 -7.20 3.48 -22.45
N GLU A 173 -8.08 3.91 -21.54
CA GLU A 173 -7.93 5.17 -20.79
C GLU A 173 -6.96 5.00 -19.61
N ILE A 174 -7.11 3.94 -18.82
CA ILE A 174 -6.34 3.73 -17.59
C ILE A 174 -4.88 3.37 -17.88
N GLU A 175 -4.63 2.43 -18.79
CA GLU A 175 -3.28 1.93 -19.10
C GLU A 175 -2.25 3.04 -19.36
N PRO A 176 -2.46 3.98 -20.29
CA PRO A 176 -1.46 5.02 -20.57
C PRO A 176 -1.25 5.98 -19.40
N ILE A 177 -2.31 6.29 -18.63
CA ILE A 177 -2.21 7.15 -17.44
C ILE A 177 -1.40 6.44 -16.35
N PHE A 178 -1.67 5.15 -16.16
CA PHE A 178 -0.98 4.32 -15.18
C PHE A 178 0.50 4.15 -15.54
N GLU A 179 0.82 3.76 -16.78
CA GLU A 179 2.19 3.65 -17.27
C GLU A 179 2.96 4.96 -17.14
N GLN A 180 2.35 6.09 -17.52
CA GLN A 180 2.98 7.40 -17.38
C GLN A 180 3.26 7.74 -15.92
N PHE A 181 2.34 7.39 -15.01
CA PHE A 181 2.52 7.62 -13.58
C PHE A 181 3.67 6.77 -13.03
N ILE A 182 3.66 5.46 -13.31
CA ILE A 182 4.68 4.52 -12.85
C ILE A 182 6.06 4.91 -13.39
N ASN A 183 6.20 5.10 -14.70
CA ASN A 183 7.50 5.41 -15.31
C ASN A 183 8.12 6.70 -14.75
N ARG A 184 7.29 7.69 -14.39
CA ARG A 184 7.76 8.97 -13.89
C ARG A 184 8.03 8.97 -12.38
N TYR A 185 7.25 8.22 -11.60
CA TYR A 185 7.22 8.40 -10.16
C TYR A 185 7.62 7.17 -9.34
N ILE A 186 7.73 5.97 -9.93
CA ILE A 186 7.98 4.71 -9.19
C ILE A 186 9.17 4.77 -8.22
N GLY A 187 10.24 5.48 -8.60
CA GLY A 187 11.44 5.64 -7.77
C GLY A 187 11.27 6.56 -6.56
N PHE A 188 10.17 7.30 -6.47
CA PHE A 188 9.83 8.19 -5.36
C PHE A 188 8.68 7.67 -4.49
N LEU A 189 8.01 6.60 -4.94
CA LEU A 189 6.92 5.99 -4.19
C LEU A 189 7.47 5.15 -3.03
N PRO A 190 6.87 5.25 -1.84
CA PRO A 190 7.04 4.26 -0.77
C PRO A 190 6.78 2.84 -1.29
N ASP A 191 7.44 1.85 -0.69
CA ASP A 191 7.39 0.47 -1.18
C ASP A 191 5.98 -0.14 -1.07
N ASP A 192 5.26 0.17 0.01
CA ASP A 192 3.86 -0.20 0.23
C ASP A 192 2.91 0.41 -0.83
N LEU A 193 3.08 1.69 -1.15
CA LEU A 193 2.29 2.35 -2.20
C LEU A 193 2.58 1.75 -3.58
N ARG A 194 3.85 1.42 -3.85
CA ARG A 194 4.27 0.81 -5.11
C ARG A 194 3.65 -0.57 -5.29
N GLU A 195 3.69 -1.38 -4.25
CA GLU A 195 3.07 -2.72 -4.25
C GLU A 195 1.57 -2.64 -4.50
N SER A 196 0.86 -1.79 -3.76
CA SER A 196 -0.59 -1.61 -3.94
C SER A 196 -0.96 -1.13 -5.36
N LEU A 197 -0.20 -0.19 -5.94
CA LEU A 197 -0.44 0.25 -7.32
C LEU A 197 -0.24 -0.89 -8.33
N LEU A 198 0.84 -1.68 -8.21
CA LEU A 198 1.08 -2.82 -9.10
C LEU A 198 -0.01 -3.89 -8.95
N ASN A 199 -0.49 -4.13 -7.73
CA ASN A 199 -1.63 -5.01 -7.51
C ASN A 199 -2.88 -4.51 -8.23
N VAL A 200 -3.15 -3.20 -8.15
CA VAL A 200 -4.27 -2.57 -8.88
C VAL A 200 -4.11 -2.74 -10.39
N GLU A 201 -2.93 -2.57 -10.97
CA GLU A 201 -2.68 -2.80 -12.41
C GLU A 201 -3.03 -4.23 -12.83
N ILE A 202 -2.57 -5.22 -12.06
CA ILE A 202 -2.83 -6.64 -12.30
C ILE A 202 -4.34 -6.92 -12.19
N LEU A 203 -5.00 -6.41 -11.15
CA LEU A 203 -6.42 -6.63 -10.90
C LEU A 203 -7.31 -5.95 -11.96
N ILE A 204 -6.98 -4.72 -12.38
CA ILE A 204 -7.65 -4.02 -13.48
C ILE A 204 -7.54 -4.85 -14.75
N SER A 205 -6.34 -5.33 -15.06
CA SER A 205 -6.13 -6.18 -16.24
C SER A 205 -7.01 -7.43 -16.18
N LYS A 206 -7.05 -8.13 -15.05
CA LYS A 206 -7.90 -9.31 -14.87
C LYS A 206 -9.40 -9.02 -15.01
N ILE A 207 -9.86 -7.87 -14.51
CA ILE A 207 -11.27 -7.48 -14.53
C ILE A 207 -11.69 -7.02 -15.93
N LEU A 208 -10.91 -6.15 -16.57
CA LEU A 208 -11.25 -5.54 -17.85
C LEU A 208 -10.99 -6.45 -19.07
N VAL A 209 -10.10 -7.45 -18.94
CA VAL A 209 -9.81 -8.45 -20.00
C VAL A 209 -10.93 -9.48 -20.16
N THR A 210 -11.91 -9.54 -19.25
CA THR A 210 -13.04 -10.48 -19.37
C THR A 210 -13.96 -10.24 -20.58
N SER A 211 -13.74 -9.18 -21.38
CA SER A 211 -14.49 -8.95 -22.61
C SER A 211 -14.03 -9.87 -23.75
N SER A 212 -14.95 -10.64 -24.34
CA SER A 212 -14.69 -11.49 -25.51
C SER A 212 -14.17 -10.72 -26.74
N ILE A 213 -14.33 -9.39 -26.74
CA ILE A 213 -13.84 -8.47 -27.78
C ILE A 213 -12.31 -8.44 -27.85
N ASP A 214 -11.61 -8.58 -26.73
CA ASP A 214 -10.14 -8.49 -26.70
C ASP A 214 -9.46 -9.73 -27.27
N PHE A 215 -10.13 -10.88 -27.25
CA PHE A 215 -9.55 -12.13 -27.72
C PHE A 215 -9.80 -12.41 -29.19
N ASN A 216 -10.76 -11.75 -29.85
CA ASN A 216 -11.10 -12.01 -31.26
C ASN A 216 -11.33 -13.50 -31.59
N LEU A 217 -11.55 -14.31 -30.54
CA LEU A 217 -11.70 -15.75 -30.60
C LEU A 217 -13.19 -16.02 -30.33
N GLY A 218 -13.85 -16.73 -31.24
CA GLY A 218 -15.21 -17.26 -31.04
C GLY A 218 -15.28 -18.35 -29.97
N HIS A 219 -14.45 -18.27 -28.93
CA HIS A 219 -14.38 -19.21 -27.83
C HIS A 219 -14.85 -18.52 -26.56
N ASN A 220 -15.86 -19.11 -25.91
CA ASN A 220 -16.35 -18.67 -24.62
C ASN A 220 -15.24 -18.84 -23.58
N ILE A 221 -14.71 -17.73 -23.08
CA ILE A 221 -13.84 -17.74 -21.91
C ILE A 221 -14.69 -18.21 -20.73
N VAL A 222 -14.36 -19.36 -20.17
CA VAL A 222 -14.98 -19.85 -18.93
C VAL A 222 -14.36 -19.04 -17.80
N VAL A 223 -15.01 -17.94 -17.43
CA VAL A 223 -14.64 -17.16 -16.26
C VAL A 223 -15.22 -17.87 -15.05
N ASN A 224 -14.38 -18.20 -14.07
CA ASN A 224 -14.86 -18.70 -12.78
C ASN A 224 -15.51 -17.53 -12.01
N TYR A 225 -16.80 -17.66 -11.70
CA TYR A 225 -17.56 -16.61 -10.99
C TYR A 225 -16.92 -16.23 -9.65
N GLU A 226 -16.53 -17.21 -8.85
CA GLU A 226 -15.94 -16.98 -7.52
C GLU A 226 -14.61 -16.22 -7.63
N GLU A 227 -13.78 -16.60 -8.60
CA GLU A 227 -12.51 -15.93 -8.87
C GLU A 227 -12.73 -14.49 -9.37
N HIS A 228 -13.75 -14.29 -10.21
CA HIS A 228 -14.11 -12.96 -10.70
C HIS A 228 -14.58 -12.05 -9.56
N ILE A 229 -15.50 -12.53 -8.72
CA ILE A 229 -15.97 -11.80 -7.54
C ILE A 229 -14.80 -11.50 -6.59
N ALA A 230 -13.90 -12.45 -6.37
CA ALA A 230 -12.72 -12.26 -5.54
C ALA A 230 -11.83 -11.11 -6.06
N HIS A 231 -11.54 -11.09 -7.37
CA HIS A 231 -10.77 -10.02 -7.99
C HIS A 231 -11.45 -8.64 -7.84
N HIS A 232 -12.78 -8.57 -7.99
CA HIS A 232 -13.52 -7.32 -7.78
C HIS A 232 -13.47 -6.85 -6.31
N LYS A 233 -13.66 -7.76 -5.35
CA LYS A 233 -13.53 -7.45 -3.91
C LYS A 233 -12.12 -6.97 -3.58
N GLU A 234 -11.10 -7.62 -4.13
CA GLU A 234 -9.69 -7.28 -3.93
C GLU A 234 -9.36 -5.90 -4.50
N LEU A 235 -9.75 -5.62 -5.75
CA LEU A 235 -9.56 -4.31 -6.37
C LEU A 235 -10.24 -3.20 -5.56
N GLY A 236 -11.49 -3.43 -5.12
CA GLY A 236 -12.19 -2.44 -4.31
C GLY A 236 -11.49 -2.15 -2.98
N LYS A 237 -10.93 -3.17 -2.31
CA LYS A 237 -10.13 -2.98 -1.08
C LYS A 237 -8.85 -2.19 -1.32
N GLU A 238 -8.12 -2.52 -2.38
CA GLU A 238 -6.92 -1.77 -2.78
C GLU A 238 -7.26 -0.31 -3.10
N LEU A 239 -8.35 -0.05 -3.81
CA LEU A 239 -8.79 1.31 -4.09
C LEU A 239 -9.17 2.08 -2.82
N LEU A 240 -9.84 1.44 -1.85
CA LEU A 240 -10.15 2.08 -0.57
C LEU A 240 -8.87 2.47 0.19
N PHE A 241 -7.87 1.59 0.21
CA PHE A 241 -6.55 1.87 0.77
C PHE A 241 -5.92 3.07 0.05
N LEU A 242 -5.82 3.03 -1.28
CA LEU A 242 -5.20 4.06 -2.10
C LEU A 242 -5.88 5.43 -1.96
N ILE A 243 -7.21 5.49 -1.91
CA ILE A 243 -7.95 6.75 -1.68
C ILE A 243 -7.54 7.37 -0.34
N SER A 244 -7.48 6.55 0.71
CA SER A 244 -7.11 7.01 2.04
C SER A 244 -5.61 7.20 2.27
N TYR A 245 -4.77 6.78 1.32
CA TYR A 245 -3.33 6.67 1.54
C TYR A 245 -2.74 7.99 2.00
N PHE A 246 -3.04 9.10 1.32
CA PHE A 246 -2.49 10.42 1.65
C PHE A 246 -3.36 11.27 2.58
N ASP A 247 -4.38 10.73 3.24
CA ASP A 247 -5.26 11.52 4.12
C ASP A 247 -4.48 12.24 5.23
N GLU A 248 -3.48 11.59 5.81
CA GLU A 248 -2.61 12.15 6.86
C GLU A 248 -1.67 13.27 6.38
N CYS A 249 -1.54 13.47 5.06
CA CYS A 249 -0.65 14.48 4.46
C CYS A 249 -1.42 15.71 3.96
N LYS A 250 -2.74 15.75 4.11
CA LYS A 250 -3.60 16.84 3.63
C LYS A 250 -3.73 18.00 4.64
N ASP A 251 -3.31 17.78 5.88
CA ASP A 251 -3.25 18.77 6.97
C ASP A 251 -1.93 19.56 6.97
#